data_AF-M6C1A1-F1
#
_entry.id   AF-M6C1A1-F1
#
_cell.length_a   1.000
_cell.length_b   1.000
_cell.length_c   1.000
_cell.angle_alpha   90.00
_cell.angle_beta   90.00
_cell.angle_gamma   90.00
#
_symmetry.space_group_name_H-M   'P 1'
#
loop_
_entity.id
_entity.type
_entity.pdbx_description
1 polymer ?
#
loop_
_entity_poly.entity_id
_entity_poly.type
_entity_poly.pdbx_seq_one_letter_code
_entity_poly.pdbx_strand_id
1 'polypeptide(L)'
;MKLVHGKYRESAHWSHEHILFLELKAPPPWRQEFIRLNHLIEVKPDGTLPRDAPIWFRPPKYYKVLISHSENQGSVYYENPKTGHMFLYDIQF
;
A
#
# COMPACT_ATOMS: atom_id res chain seq x y z
N MET A 1 -16.11 3.60 -0.74
CA MET A 1 -14.77 3.12 -1.17
C MET A 1 -14.91 2.45 -2.53
N LYS A 2 -13.90 2.50 -3.40
CA LYS A 2 -13.92 1.84 -4.72
C LYS A 2 -12.56 1.19 -5.00
N LEU A 3 -12.57 -0.10 -5.32
CA LEU A 3 -11.41 -0.81 -5.85
C LEU A 3 -11.27 -0.53 -7.36
N VAL A 4 -10.07 -0.22 -7.81
CA VAL A 4 -9.73 -0.03 -9.24
C VAL A 4 -9.04 -1.26 -9.78
N HIS A 5 -7.97 -1.71 -9.11
CA HIS A 5 -7.23 -2.94 -9.44
C HIS A 5 -6.83 -3.68 -8.17
N GLY A 6 -6.77 -5.01 -8.26
CA GLY A 6 -6.27 -5.87 -7.20
C GLY A 6 -5.49 -7.05 -7.76
N LYS A 7 -4.37 -7.39 -7.10
CA LYS A 7 -3.61 -8.61 -7.36
C LYS A 7 -3.17 -9.18 -6.01
N TYR A 8 -3.55 -10.42 -5.77
CA TYR A 8 -3.23 -11.15 -4.54
C TYR A 8 -2.43 -12.41 -4.91
N ARG A 9 -1.42 -12.73 -4.11
CA ARG A 9 -0.65 -13.97 -4.20
C ARG A 9 -0.38 -14.47 -2.79
N GLU A 10 -0.69 -15.73 -2.55
CA GLU A 10 -0.39 -16.44 -1.31
C GLU A 10 0.69 -17.50 -1.59
N SER A 11 1.54 -17.79 -0.62
CA SER A 11 2.46 -18.92 -0.70
C SER A 11 1.68 -20.24 -0.68
N ALA A 12 2.17 -21.23 -1.45
CA ALA A 12 1.60 -22.57 -1.43
C ALA A 12 2.13 -23.43 -0.26
N HIS A 13 3.13 -22.92 0.49
CA HIS A 13 3.71 -23.58 1.64
C HIS A 13 3.00 -23.12 2.94
N TRP A 14 3.15 -23.88 4.03
CA TRP A 14 2.35 -23.74 5.26
C TRP A 14 2.52 -22.41 6.02
N SER A 15 3.39 -21.51 5.56
CA SER A 15 3.46 -20.13 6.04
C SER A 15 2.36 -19.30 5.35
N HIS A 16 1.58 -18.54 6.13
CA HIS A 16 0.49 -17.69 5.63
C HIS A 16 1.06 -16.41 4.99
N GLU A 17 2.09 -16.56 4.16
CA GLU A 17 2.77 -15.44 3.51
C GLU A 17 1.93 -14.95 2.35
N HIS A 18 1.68 -13.64 2.31
CA HIS A 18 0.95 -13.04 1.21
C HIS A 18 1.61 -11.79 0.68
N ILE A 19 1.35 -11.55 -0.60
CA ILE A 19 1.66 -10.31 -1.31
C ILE A 19 0.36 -9.77 -1.92
N LEU A 20 0.06 -8.51 -1.61
CA LEU A 20 -1.13 -7.83 -2.07
C LEU A 20 -0.76 -6.49 -2.73
N PHE A 21 -1.25 -6.29 -3.95
CA PHE A 21 -1.25 -5.01 -4.63
C PHE A 21 -2.69 -4.54 -4.82
N LEU A 22 -2.99 -3.31 -4.40
CA LEU A 22 -4.28 -2.66 -4.63
C LEU A 22 -4.09 -1.26 -5.21
N GLU A 23 -5.00 -0.88 -6.10
CA GLU A 23 -5.26 0.51 -6.46
C GLU A 23 -6.72 0.82 -6.09
N LEU A 24 -6.94 1.85 -5.28
CA LEU A 24 -8.27 2.14 -4.76
C LEU A 24 -8.52 3.64 -4.56
N LYS A 25 -9.79 3.99 -4.39
CA LYS A 25 -10.24 5.31 -3.94
C LYS A 25 -10.98 5.17 -2.62
N ALA A 26 -10.41 5.73 -1.56
CA ALA A 26 -10.97 5.69 -0.21
C ALA A 26 -11.40 7.09 0.27
N PRO A 27 -12.50 7.20 1.05
CA PRO A 27 -12.92 8.47 1.64
C PRO A 27 -12.02 8.87 2.83
N PRO A 28 -11.91 10.17 3.17
CA PRO A 28 -11.01 10.64 4.23
C PRO A 28 -11.14 9.92 5.59
N PRO A 29 -12.35 9.64 6.12
CA PRO A 29 -12.48 8.96 7.41
C PRO A 29 -11.84 7.57 7.43
N TRP A 30 -11.98 6.82 6.34
CA TRP A 30 -11.38 5.49 6.23
C TRP A 30 -9.86 5.57 6.15
N ARG A 31 -9.31 6.55 5.42
CA ARG A 31 -7.85 6.73 5.27
C ARG A 31 -7.19 7.14 6.58
N GLN A 32 -7.82 8.05 7.32
CA GLN A 32 -7.36 8.46 8.65
C GLN A 32 -7.34 7.27 9.61
N GLU A 33 -8.39 6.46 9.60
CA GLU A 33 -8.47 5.27 10.44
C GLU A 33 -7.45 4.20 10.02
N PHE A 34 -7.26 3.99 8.72
CA PHE A 34 -6.26 3.07 8.19
C PHE A 34 -4.84 3.47 8.63
N ILE A 35 -4.48 4.76 8.51
CA ILE A 35 -3.20 5.29 8.97
C ILE A 35 -3.04 5.07 10.48
N ARG A 36 -4.09 5.36 11.26
CA ARG A 36 -4.09 5.24 12.71
C ARG A 36 -3.94 3.79 13.18
N LEU A 37 -4.68 2.86 12.59
CA LEU A 37 -4.68 1.45 13.00
C LEU A 37 -3.38 0.72 12.62
N ASN A 38 -2.74 1.11 11.51
CA ASN A 38 -1.50 0.48 11.04
C ASN A 38 -0.23 1.22 11.49
N HIS A 39 -0.37 2.25 12.34
CA HIS A 39 0.72 3.08 12.85
C HIS A 39 1.61 3.62 11.72
N LEU A 40 0.97 4.17 10.66
CA LEU A 40 1.71 4.61 9.47
C LEU A 40 2.31 6.00 9.66
N ILE A 41 3.55 6.17 9.19
CA ILE A 41 4.26 7.45 9.15
C ILE A 41 4.55 7.85 7.70
N GLU A 42 4.58 9.15 7.45
CA GLU A 42 4.98 9.68 6.14
C GLU A 42 6.52 9.70 6.01
N VAL A 43 7.02 9.21 4.88
CA VAL A 43 8.44 9.19 4.54
C VAL A 43 8.71 9.84 3.19
N LYS A 44 9.98 10.22 2.95
CA LYS A 44 10.39 10.71 1.64
C LYS A 44 10.39 9.55 0.64
N PRO A 45 9.77 9.70 -0.54
CA PRO A 45 9.85 8.69 -1.59
C PRO A 45 11.30 8.53 -2.06
N ASP A 46 11.78 7.30 -2.12
CA ASP A 46 13.06 6.94 -2.76
C ASP A 46 12.90 6.64 -4.26
N GLY A 47 11.65 6.52 -4.73
CA GLY A 47 11.30 6.22 -6.11
C GLY A 47 11.34 4.73 -6.46
N THR A 48 11.61 3.86 -5.49
CA THR A 48 11.65 2.41 -5.67
C THR A 48 10.23 1.84 -5.65
N LEU A 49 9.95 0.92 -6.57
CA LEU A 49 8.71 0.14 -6.59
C LEU A 49 9.01 -1.31 -6.19
N PRO A 50 8.03 -2.03 -5.61
CA PRO A 50 8.18 -3.45 -5.33
C PRO A 50 8.54 -4.24 -6.61
N ARG A 51 9.45 -5.19 -6.50
CA ARG A 51 9.98 -5.96 -7.65
C ARG A 51 8.90 -6.65 -8.48
N ASP A 52 7.86 -7.15 -7.81
CA ASP A 52 6.77 -7.93 -8.43
C ASP A 52 5.52 -7.07 -8.75
N ALA A 53 5.67 -5.75 -8.73
CA ALA A 53 4.60 -4.81 -9.01
C ALA A 53 3.98 -5.07 -10.39
N PRO A 54 2.65 -5.23 -10.50
CA PRO A 54 1.99 -5.37 -11.78
C PRO A 54 2.11 -4.07 -12.59
N ILE A 55 1.96 -4.17 -13.92
CA ILE A 55 2.17 -3.02 -14.83
C ILE A 55 1.28 -1.80 -14.51
N TRP A 56 0.14 -2.01 -13.86
CA TRP A 56 -0.79 -0.94 -13.46
C TRP A 56 -0.42 -0.30 -12.12
N PHE A 57 0.45 -0.90 -11.31
CA PHE A 57 0.87 -0.38 -10.01
C PHE A 57 1.96 0.69 -10.20
N ARG A 58 1.53 1.90 -10.56
CA ARG A 58 2.40 3.02 -10.89
C ARG A 58 2.03 4.26 -10.07
N PRO A 59 2.31 4.27 -8.75
CA PRO A 59 2.03 5.43 -7.92
C PRO A 59 2.79 6.67 -8.43
N PRO A 60 2.11 7.82 -8.64
CA PRO A 60 2.79 9.03 -9.06
C PRO A 60 3.78 9.54 -8.01
N LYS A 61 4.92 10.09 -8.45
CA LYS A 61 6.03 10.53 -7.58
C LYS A 61 5.66 11.60 -6.54
N TYR A 62 4.58 12.33 -6.76
CA TYR A 62 4.08 13.38 -5.86
C TYR A 62 3.10 12.86 -4.81
N TYR A 63 2.81 11.54 -4.78
CA TYR A 63 2.00 10.95 -3.74
C TYR A 63 2.80 10.90 -2.44
N LYS A 64 2.10 11.00 -1.32
CA LYS A 64 2.68 10.71 0.00
C LYS A 64 3.05 9.24 0.05
N VAL A 65 4.18 8.92 0.65
CA VAL A 65 4.58 7.54 0.94
C VAL A 65 4.42 7.30 2.42
N LEU A 66 3.69 6.24 2.76
CA LEU A 66 3.38 5.85 4.11
C LEU A 66 3.91 4.44 4.35
N ILE A 67 4.63 4.25 5.46
CA ILE A 67 5.13 2.96 5.91
C ILE A 67 4.75 2.74 7.37
N SER A 68 4.65 1.50 7.81
CA SER A 68 4.46 1.22 9.24
C SER A 68 5.71 1.62 10.02
N HIS A 69 5.52 2.22 11.20
CA HIS A 69 6.61 2.51 12.12
C HIS A 69 7.19 1.25 12.78
N SER A 70 6.40 0.16 12.85
CA SER A 70 6.83 -1.15 13.38
C SER A 70 7.43 -2.04 12.30
N GLU A 71 8.09 -3.13 12.71
CA GLU A 71 8.86 -4.11 11.90
C GLU A 71 8.10 -4.87 10.79
N ASN A 72 7.05 -4.30 10.18
CA ASN A 72 6.41 -4.88 9.00
C ASN A 72 7.29 -4.66 7.76
N GLN A 73 8.30 -5.54 7.64
CA GLN A 73 8.76 -6.35 6.49
C GLN A 73 8.55 -5.86 5.02
N GLY A 74 8.29 -4.58 4.77
CA GLY A 74 8.32 -3.99 3.43
C GLY A 74 6.98 -3.54 2.84
N SER A 75 5.88 -3.51 3.60
CA SER A 75 4.62 -2.91 3.11
C SER A 75 4.80 -1.40 2.88
N VAL A 76 4.28 -0.89 1.76
CA VAL A 76 4.37 0.53 1.36
C VAL A 76 3.04 1.00 0.79
N TYR A 77 2.58 2.16 1.26
CA TYR A 77 1.32 2.75 0.82
C TYR A 77 1.56 4.13 0.22
N TYR A 78 0.89 4.42 -0.89
CA TYR A 78 1.00 5.69 -1.60
C TYR A 78 -0.37 6.36 -1.61
N GLU A 79 -0.45 7.64 -1.23
CA GLU A 79 -1.71 8.37 -1.13
C GLU A 79 -1.65 9.74 -1.82
N ASN A 80 -2.70 10.08 -2.57
CA ASN A 80 -3.04 11.47 -2.86
C ASN A 80 -4.11 11.95 -1.86
N PRO A 81 -3.76 12.80 -0.88
CA PRO A 81 -4.69 13.19 0.18
C PRO A 81 -5.87 14.03 -0.34
N LYS A 82 -5.70 14.71 -1.49
CA LYS A 82 -6.76 15.55 -2.08
C LYS A 82 -7.84 14.70 -2.75
N THR A 83 -7.44 13.65 -3.46
CA THR A 83 -8.37 12.84 -4.27
C THR A 83 -8.80 11.55 -3.58
N GLY A 84 -8.04 11.09 -2.59
CA GLY A 84 -8.22 9.80 -1.94
C GLY A 84 -7.81 8.61 -2.79
N HIS A 85 -7.09 8.86 -3.89
CA HIS A 85 -6.51 7.81 -4.70
C HIS A 85 -5.30 7.21 -3.98
N MET A 86 -5.24 5.89 -3.95
CA MET A 86 -4.23 5.15 -3.19
C MET A 86 -3.71 3.95 -3.97
N PHE A 87 -2.42 3.67 -3.79
CA PHE A 87 -1.80 2.40 -4.14
C PHE A 87 -1.29 1.74 -2.87
N LEU A 88 -1.64 0.47 -2.64
CA LEU A 88 -1.23 -0.28 -1.46
C LEU A 88 -0.42 -1.48 -1.92
N TYR A 89 0.81 -1.57 -1.43
CA TYR A 89 1.61 -2.79 -1.47
C TYR A 89 1.71 -3.32 -0.05
N ASP A 90 1.13 -4.50 0.19
CA ASP A 90 1.17 -5.15 1.48
C ASP A 90 1.84 -6.52 1.37
N ILE A 91 2.73 -6.81 2.32
CA ILE A 91 3.45 -8.07 2.43
C ILE A 91 3.47 -8.52 3.89
N GLN A 92 3.22 -9.80 4.08
CA GLN A 92 3.31 -10.46 5.38
C GLN A 92 4.05 -11.77 5.21
N PHE A 93 5.09 -12.00 6.03
CA PHE A 93 5.82 -13.26 6.12
C PHE A 93 5.65 -13.93 7.48
#